data_AF-A0A1A8X6H5-F1
#
_entry.id   AF-A0A1A8X6H5-F1
#
_cell.length_a   1.000
_cell.length_b   1.000
_cell.length_c   1.000
_cell.angle_alpha   90.00
_cell.angle_beta   90.00
_cell.angle_gamma   90.00
#
_symmetry.space_group_name_H-M   'P 1'
#
loop_
_entity.id
_entity.type
_entity.pdbx_description
1 polymer ?
#
loop_
_entity_poly.entity_id
_entity_poly.type
_entity_poly.pdbx_seq_one_letter_code
_entity_poly.pdbx_strand_id
1 'polypeptide(L)'
;MSTTQPDKYLFFNDYKTYKLYEDHIEKDFLNGKHRNACSSSLPDAEDSNSEFAKDICAKFKHFYDFIILTKGESKPKSLDNKDFTYLNYWLNSKLRINTISSHINVNDIHNKLKNCDSEIAGKGKFEGNLYEIEDEDFENMNLLNKLHNSHSEIFNNISKHRTGKISCLKQYTEFIDTYKKGISQCHNDNINFCHALNIYKNKYKEIYGTNSISDKCSDADLLKLPTYKDIARENCTLFEKEDEKNFVFTPLGKWIRSKKVPNKEAHNNIYGKNDHSFLNTSDNESINMNDDPYHISYNSMGNL
;
A
#
# COMPACT_ATOMS: atom_id res chain seq x y z
N MET A 1 25.07 14.42 3.04
CA MET A 1 24.08 14.01 4.06
C MET A 1 23.01 13.21 3.35
N SER A 2 22.84 11.94 3.68
CA SER A 2 21.79 11.10 3.10
C SER A 2 20.48 11.42 3.82
N THR A 3 19.71 12.37 3.28
CA THR A 3 18.30 12.52 3.68
C THR A 3 17.55 11.37 3.05
N THR A 4 17.35 10.29 3.81
CA THR A 4 16.50 9.18 3.38
C THR A 4 15.11 9.75 3.15
N GLN A 5 14.66 9.79 1.89
CA GLN A 5 13.31 10.21 1.54
C GLN A 5 12.31 9.38 2.38
N PRO A 6 11.28 10.01 2.98
CA PRO A 6 10.29 9.28 3.75
C PRO A 6 9.71 8.14 2.93
N ASP A 7 9.51 6.98 3.56
CA ASP A 7 8.87 5.84 2.90
C ASP A 7 7.46 6.25 2.41
N LYS A 8 7.31 6.39 1.09
CA LYS A 8 6.07 6.80 0.41
C LYS A 8 4.93 5.80 0.59
N TYR A 9 5.22 4.57 1.03
CA TYR A 9 4.22 3.52 1.30
C TYR A 9 3.86 3.40 2.79
N LEU A 10 4.48 4.19 3.68
CA LEU A 10 4.34 4.06 5.13
C LEU A 10 2.89 4.16 5.62
N PHE A 11 2.06 4.96 4.95
CA PHE A 11 0.65 5.13 5.28
C PHE A 11 -0.19 3.85 5.16
N PHE A 12 0.29 2.82 4.44
CA PHE A 12 -0.45 1.57 4.29
C PHE A 12 -0.66 0.82 5.61
N ASN A 13 0.19 1.08 6.62
CA ASN A 13 -0.01 0.58 8.00
C ASN A 13 -1.36 1.05 8.59
N ASP A 14 -1.80 2.26 8.25
CA ASP A 14 -3.02 2.88 8.75
C ASP A 14 -4.03 3.18 7.64
N TYR A 15 -3.93 2.46 6.51
CA TYR A 15 -4.72 2.74 5.30
C TYR A 15 -6.22 2.79 5.57
N LYS A 16 -6.72 1.86 6.39
CA LYS A 16 -8.13 1.79 6.77
C LYS A 16 -8.58 3.09 7.44
N THR A 17 -7.77 3.64 8.33
CA THR A 17 -8.06 4.89 9.04
C THR A 17 -8.15 6.05 8.06
N TYR A 18 -7.16 6.20 7.18
CA TYR A 18 -7.18 7.27 6.20
C TYR A 18 -8.32 7.14 5.18
N LYS A 19 -8.69 5.92 4.76
CA LYS A 19 -9.87 5.69 3.91
C LYS A 19 -11.17 6.12 4.59
N LEU A 20 -11.33 5.85 5.88
CA LEU A 20 -12.49 6.34 6.63
C LEU A 20 -12.53 7.87 6.70
N TYR A 21 -11.36 8.51 6.81
CA TYR A 21 -11.27 9.96 6.77
C TYR A 21 -11.64 10.49 5.38
N GLU A 22 -11.10 9.90 4.32
CA GLU A 22 -11.45 10.26 2.93
C GLU A 22 -12.97 10.17 2.72
N ASP A 23 -13.60 9.06 3.11
CA ASP A 23 -15.04 8.88 2.97
C ASP A 23 -15.85 9.95 3.73
N HIS A 24 -15.37 10.38 4.90
CA HIS A 24 -15.97 11.48 5.66
C HIS A 24 -15.85 12.81 4.92
N ILE A 25 -14.66 13.15 4.42
CA ILE A 25 -14.40 14.38 3.67
C ILE A 25 -15.25 14.45 2.40
N GLU A 26 -15.35 13.35 1.64
CA GLU A 26 -16.16 13.32 0.43
C GLU A 26 -17.65 13.51 0.74
N LYS A 27 -18.17 12.88 1.80
CA LYS A 27 -19.57 13.08 2.25
C LYS A 27 -19.85 14.51 2.69
N ASP A 28 -18.95 15.10 3.48
CA ASP A 28 -19.10 16.48 3.93
C ASP A 28 -19.11 17.48 2.76
N PHE A 29 -18.24 17.27 1.78
CA PHE A 29 -18.15 18.12 0.60
C PHE A 29 -19.39 18.02 -0.30
N LEU A 30 -19.94 16.81 -0.47
CA LEU A 30 -21.22 16.58 -1.16
C LEU A 30 -22.37 17.34 -0.48
N ASN A 31 -22.37 17.42 0.86
CA ASN A 31 -23.34 18.18 1.66
C ASN A 31 -23.12 19.70 1.64
N GLY A 32 -22.20 20.20 0.81
CA GLY A 32 -21.96 21.64 0.64
C GLY A 32 -21.06 22.28 1.71
N LYS A 33 -20.53 21.50 2.65
CA LYS A 33 -19.60 22.04 3.66
C LYS A 33 -18.24 22.34 3.04
N HIS A 34 -17.58 23.38 3.54
CA HIS A 34 -16.19 23.74 3.23
C HIS A 34 -15.87 24.07 1.75
N ARG A 35 -16.86 24.22 0.85
CA ARG A 35 -16.64 24.58 -0.57
C ARG A 35 -15.93 25.92 -0.76
N ASN A 36 -16.15 26.86 0.16
CA ASN A 36 -15.54 28.20 0.11
C ASN A 36 -14.19 28.28 0.85
N ALA A 37 -13.65 27.15 1.34
CA ALA A 37 -12.45 27.17 2.18
C ALA A 37 -11.17 27.66 1.43
N CYS A 38 -11.26 27.77 0.10
CA CYS A 38 -10.17 28.13 -0.81
C CYS A 38 -10.55 29.26 -1.80
N SER A 39 -11.48 30.15 -1.43
CA SER A 39 -12.07 31.14 -2.35
C SER A 39 -11.32 32.48 -2.46
N SER A 40 -10.04 32.56 -2.11
CA SER A 40 -9.29 33.83 -2.23
C SER A 40 -9.00 34.19 -3.69
N SER A 41 -9.78 35.16 -4.18
CA SER A 41 -9.50 36.18 -5.21
C SER A 41 -8.23 35.99 -6.07
N LEU A 42 -8.35 35.21 -7.14
CA LEU A 42 -7.65 35.46 -8.40
C LEU A 42 -8.71 35.83 -9.45
N PRO A 43 -8.40 36.66 -10.45
CA PRO A 43 -9.36 37.02 -11.49
C PRO A 43 -9.94 35.73 -12.08
N ASP A 44 -11.25 35.57 -11.97
CA ASP A 44 -11.97 34.41 -12.47
C ASP A 44 -11.77 34.34 -13.98
N ALA A 45 -10.82 33.50 -14.41
CA ALA A 45 -11.01 32.77 -15.65
C ALA A 45 -12.09 31.73 -15.33
N GLU A 46 -13.30 31.95 -15.87
CA GLU A 46 -14.38 30.98 -15.92
C GLU A 46 -13.97 29.81 -16.84
N ASP A 47 -13.04 28.97 -16.37
CA ASP A 47 -12.74 27.70 -17.00
C ASP A 47 -12.94 26.53 -16.02
N SER A 48 -13.32 25.38 -16.57
CA SER A 48 -13.60 24.16 -15.80
C SER A 48 -12.39 23.66 -15.01
N ASN A 49 -11.19 23.98 -15.47
CA ASN A 49 -9.92 23.68 -14.78
C ASN A 49 -9.79 24.47 -13.48
N SER A 50 -10.17 25.76 -13.49
CA SER A 50 -10.18 26.63 -12.32
C SER A 50 -11.16 26.12 -11.26
N GLU A 51 -12.36 25.70 -11.64
CA GLU A 51 -13.37 25.15 -10.73
C GLU A 51 -12.92 23.81 -10.11
N PHE A 52 -12.44 22.87 -10.93
CA PHE A 52 -11.92 21.60 -10.42
C PHE A 52 -10.75 21.79 -9.46
N ALA A 53 -9.81 22.69 -9.78
CA ALA A 53 -8.70 23.00 -8.90
C ALA A 53 -9.17 23.64 -7.58
N LYS A 54 -10.17 24.54 -7.62
CA LYS A 54 -10.79 25.14 -6.42
C LYS A 54 -11.39 24.05 -5.53
N ASP A 55 -12.15 23.12 -6.10
CA ASP A 55 -12.76 22.00 -5.38
C ASP A 55 -11.73 21.07 -4.75
N ILE A 56 -10.68 20.68 -5.50
CA ILE A 56 -9.59 19.88 -4.96
C ILE A 56 -8.89 20.60 -3.80
N CYS A 57 -8.59 21.89 -3.94
CA CYS A 57 -7.92 22.62 -2.87
C CYS A 57 -8.79 22.73 -1.62
N ALA A 58 -10.10 22.97 -1.79
CA ALA A 58 -11.06 23.01 -0.68
C ALA A 58 -11.16 21.65 0.03
N LYS A 59 -11.25 20.54 -0.72
CA LYS A 59 -11.24 19.18 -0.17
C LYS A 59 -9.93 18.87 0.54
N PHE A 60 -8.79 19.19 -0.08
CA PHE A 60 -7.46 18.95 0.49
C PHE A 60 -7.29 19.70 1.82
N LYS A 61 -7.70 20.98 1.88
CA LYS A 61 -7.66 21.77 3.10
C LYS A 61 -8.54 21.16 4.20
N HIS A 62 -9.79 20.82 3.87
CA HIS A 62 -10.69 20.14 4.82
C HIS A 62 -10.08 18.84 5.34
N PHE A 63 -9.47 18.05 4.46
CA PHE A 63 -8.80 16.81 4.84
C PHE A 63 -7.61 17.06 5.78
N TYR A 64 -6.75 18.00 5.44
CA TYR A 64 -5.62 18.41 6.27
C TYR A 64 -6.07 18.85 7.67
N ASP A 65 -7.06 19.74 7.76
CA ASP A 65 -7.59 20.23 9.03
C ASP A 65 -8.23 19.11 9.85
N PHE A 66 -8.96 18.20 9.19
CA PHE A 66 -9.57 17.05 9.84
C PHE A 66 -8.54 16.11 10.47
N ILE A 67 -7.44 15.81 9.77
CA ILE A 67 -6.35 14.98 10.32
C ILE A 67 -5.70 15.65 11.54
N ILE A 68 -5.54 16.98 11.53
CA ILE A 68 -5.04 17.71 12.71
C ILE A 68 -6.00 17.57 13.88
N LEU A 69 -7.31 17.68 13.63
CA LEU A 69 -8.33 17.60 14.67
C LEU A 69 -8.39 16.20 15.29
N THR A 70 -8.27 15.13 14.49
CA THR A 70 -8.33 13.75 14.99
C THR A 70 -7.11 13.36 15.85
N LYS A 71 -5.98 14.05 15.69
CA LYS A 71 -4.78 13.85 16.53
C LYS A 71 -4.90 14.38 17.97
N GLY A 72 -6.01 15.01 18.36
CA GLY A 72 -6.30 15.34 19.76
C GLY A 72 -5.39 16.44 20.35
N GLU A 73 -5.13 16.39 21.67
CA GLU A 73 -4.40 17.42 22.43
C GLU A 73 -2.86 17.24 22.46
N SER A 74 -2.30 16.20 21.84
CA SER A 74 -0.85 16.02 21.80
C SER A 74 -0.18 17.18 21.06
N LYS A 75 0.64 17.96 21.76
CA LYS A 75 1.39 19.09 21.21
C LYS A 75 2.78 18.63 20.76
N PRO A 76 3.28 19.09 19.58
CA PRO A 76 2.61 19.97 18.63
C PRO A 76 1.59 19.23 17.75
N LYS A 77 0.44 19.86 17.50
CA LYS A 77 -0.58 19.37 16.55
C LYS A 77 -0.08 19.55 15.12
N SER A 78 0.70 18.59 14.63
CA SER A 78 1.20 18.59 13.26
C SER A 78 0.95 17.24 12.61
N LEU A 79 0.78 17.29 11.29
CA LEU A 79 0.87 16.11 10.47
C LEU A 79 2.28 15.54 10.58
N ASP A 80 2.36 14.22 10.60
CA ASP A 80 3.64 13.51 10.47
C ASP A 80 3.85 13.08 9.02
N ASN A 81 5.01 12.47 8.73
CA ASN A 81 5.35 12.03 7.38
C ASN A 81 4.31 11.05 6.82
N LYS A 82 3.72 10.19 7.65
CA LYS A 82 2.73 9.21 7.22
C LYS A 82 1.46 9.91 6.75
N ASP A 83 0.98 10.92 7.48
CA ASP A 83 -0.16 11.73 7.04
C ASP A 83 0.12 12.42 5.70
N PHE A 84 1.30 13.03 5.56
CA PHE A 84 1.67 13.71 4.31
C PHE A 84 1.80 12.74 3.14
N THR A 85 2.36 11.55 3.33
CA THR A 85 2.43 10.54 2.27
C THR A 85 1.04 10.10 1.81
N TYR A 86 0.08 9.95 2.72
CA TYR A 86 -1.31 9.66 2.35
C TYR A 86 -1.97 10.82 1.61
N LEU A 87 -1.84 12.06 2.11
CA LEU A 87 -2.40 13.24 1.46
C LEU A 87 -1.82 13.44 0.05
N ASN A 88 -0.53 13.17 -0.14
CA ASN A 88 0.12 13.21 -1.44
C ASN A 88 -0.43 12.13 -2.38
N TYR A 89 -0.58 10.88 -1.90
CA TYR A 89 -1.22 9.80 -2.65
C TYR A 89 -2.65 10.16 -3.06
N TRP A 90 -3.46 10.61 -2.11
CA TRP A 90 -4.84 11.03 -2.34
C TRP A 90 -4.93 12.10 -3.43
N LEU A 91 -4.09 13.15 -3.35
CA LEU A 91 -4.06 14.22 -4.34
C LEU A 91 -3.71 13.69 -5.73
N ASN A 92 -2.64 12.89 -5.84
CA ASN A 92 -2.25 12.25 -7.09
C ASN A 92 -3.37 11.37 -7.67
N SER A 93 -4.08 10.61 -6.83
CA SER A 93 -5.23 9.82 -7.28
C SER A 93 -6.36 10.68 -7.85
N LYS A 94 -6.71 11.81 -7.21
CA LYS A 94 -7.75 12.71 -7.74
C LYS A 94 -7.34 13.35 -9.07
N LEU A 95 -6.06 13.71 -9.22
CA LEU A 95 -5.52 14.30 -10.44
C LEU A 95 -5.34 13.29 -11.58
N ARG A 96 -5.20 11.99 -11.31
CA ARG A 96 -5.02 10.96 -12.36
C ARG A 96 -6.33 10.32 -12.83
N ILE A 97 -7.39 10.36 -12.02
CA ILE A 97 -8.70 9.77 -12.36
C ILE A 97 -9.55 10.70 -13.24
N ASN A 98 -9.38 12.02 -13.12
CA ASN A 98 -10.21 12.96 -13.88
C ASN A 98 -9.62 13.18 -15.29
N THR A 99 -10.45 13.17 -16.34
CA THR A 99 -9.98 13.49 -17.70
C THR A 99 -9.78 15.00 -17.90
N ILE A 100 -10.41 15.82 -17.06
CA ILE A 100 -10.28 17.29 -17.03
C ILE A 100 -8.92 17.70 -16.45
N SER A 101 -8.31 16.87 -15.59
CA SER A 101 -7.04 17.18 -14.92
C SER A 101 -5.78 16.95 -15.76
N SER A 102 -5.91 16.59 -17.04
CA SER A 102 -4.74 16.47 -17.94
C SER A 102 -3.90 17.75 -18.06
N HIS A 103 -4.46 18.89 -17.66
CA HIS A 103 -3.81 20.19 -17.64
C HIS A 103 -3.45 20.71 -16.23
N ILE A 104 -3.80 19.98 -15.16
CA ILE A 104 -3.57 20.40 -13.77
C ILE A 104 -2.68 19.38 -13.09
N ASN A 105 -1.51 19.81 -12.64
CA ASN A 105 -0.56 18.97 -11.92
C ASN A 105 -0.53 19.29 -10.41
N VAL A 106 0.26 18.52 -9.66
CA VAL A 106 0.42 18.69 -8.21
C VAL A 106 0.96 20.08 -7.86
N ASN A 107 1.84 20.67 -8.68
CA ASN A 107 2.41 22.00 -8.43
C ASN A 107 1.36 23.11 -8.58
N ASP A 108 0.42 22.97 -9.52
CA ASP A 108 -0.68 23.93 -9.69
C ASP A 108 -1.58 23.95 -8.45
N ILE A 109 -1.88 22.77 -7.90
CA ILE A 109 -2.63 22.64 -6.64
C ILE A 109 -1.82 23.18 -5.46
N HIS A 110 -0.53 22.88 -5.37
CA HIS A 110 0.34 23.41 -4.33
C HIS A 110 0.39 24.95 -4.33
N ASN A 111 0.52 25.56 -5.51
CA ASN A 111 0.49 27.02 -5.66
C ASN A 111 -0.87 27.62 -5.27
N LYS A 112 -1.97 26.97 -5.66
CA LYS A 112 -3.32 27.40 -5.23
C LYS A 112 -3.51 27.27 -3.73
N LEU A 113 -3.06 26.19 -3.09
CA LEU A 113 -3.12 26.01 -1.64
C LEU A 113 -2.34 27.10 -0.89
N LYS A 114 -1.17 27.52 -1.41
CA LYS A 114 -0.44 28.69 -0.89
C LYS A 114 -1.26 29.98 -0.96
N ASN A 115 -2.12 30.14 -1.97
CA ASN A 115 -2.96 31.34 -2.09
C ASN A 115 -4.26 31.24 -1.28
N CYS A 116 -4.74 30.03 -0.98
CA CYS A 116 -5.98 29.78 -0.23
C CYS A 116 -5.91 30.23 1.24
N ASP A 117 -4.75 30.09 1.89
CA ASP A 117 -4.64 30.28 3.34
C ASP A 117 -3.23 30.76 3.70
N SER A 118 -3.15 31.96 4.26
CA SER A 118 -1.88 32.59 4.64
C SER A 118 -1.15 31.83 5.75
N GLU A 119 -1.84 31.06 6.61
CA GLU A 119 -1.20 30.22 7.62
C GLU A 119 -0.57 28.96 7.03
N ILE A 120 -1.13 28.46 5.93
CA ILE A 120 -0.58 27.36 5.13
C ILE A 120 0.60 27.87 4.30
N ALA A 121 0.44 29.02 3.66
CA ALA A 121 1.44 29.68 2.81
C ALA A 121 2.70 30.06 3.59
N GLY A 122 2.54 30.66 4.78
CA GLY A 122 3.64 31.25 5.56
C GLY A 122 4.55 30.25 6.25
N LYS A 123 4.25 28.94 6.21
CA LYS A 123 4.99 27.91 6.95
C LYS A 123 5.71 26.89 6.07
N GLY A 124 5.63 27.00 4.74
CA GLY A 124 6.27 26.03 3.82
C GLY A 124 5.82 24.58 4.07
N LYS A 125 4.66 24.35 4.72
CA LYS A 125 4.26 23.04 5.27
C LYS A 125 4.17 21.93 4.22
N PHE A 126 3.93 22.31 2.98
CA PHE A 126 3.77 21.39 1.86
C PHE A 126 5.03 21.27 1.00
N GLU A 127 6.05 22.08 1.26
CA GLU A 127 7.30 22.04 0.49
C GLU A 127 8.00 20.70 0.72
N GLY A 128 8.21 19.96 -0.37
CA GLY A 128 8.77 18.60 -0.34
C GLY A 128 7.80 17.49 0.09
N ASN A 129 6.59 17.83 0.55
CA ASN A 129 5.57 16.86 1.00
C ASN A 129 4.51 16.57 -0.08
N LEU A 130 4.26 17.52 -0.99
CA LEU A 130 3.39 17.34 -2.14
C LEU A 130 4.23 17.30 -3.41
N TYR A 131 4.13 16.19 -4.15
CA TYR A 131 4.91 15.93 -5.35
C TYR A 131 4.16 14.95 -6.26
N GLU A 132 4.49 14.99 -7.54
CA GLU A 132 4.00 14.00 -8.51
C GLU A 132 4.62 12.63 -8.20
N ILE A 133 3.77 11.65 -7.90
CA ILE A 133 4.20 10.28 -7.67
C ILE A 133 4.53 9.65 -9.02
N GLU A 134 5.70 9.01 -9.12
CA GLU A 134 6.13 8.30 -10.33
C GLU A 134 5.12 7.20 -10.70
N ASP A 135 4.93 6.97 -12.00
CA ASP A 135 3.90 6.05 -12.49
C ASP A 135 4.06 4.63 -11.92
N GLU A 136 5.30 4.14 -11.81
CA GLU A 136 5.58 2.83 -11.22
C GLU A 136 5.14 2.77 -9.75
N ASP A 137 5.49 3.78 -8.95
CA ASP A 137 5.07 3.83 -7.55
C ASP A 137 3.55 3.94 -7.41
N PHE A 138 2.92 4.74 -8.28
CA PHE A 138 1.48 4.93 -8.26
C PHE A 138 0.73 3.64 -8.61
N GLU A 139 1.20 2.88 -9.61
CA GLU A 139 0.66 1.56 -9.94
C GLU A 139 0.86 0.55 -8.80
N ASN A 140 2.01 0.58 -8.14
CA ASN A 140 2.28 -0.21 -6.94
C ASN A 140 1.30 0.14 -5.80
N MET A 141 1.05 1.42 -5.55
CA MET A 141 0.04 1.86 -4.57
C MET A 141 -1.37 1.42 -4.95
N ASN A 142 -1.72 1.43 -6.24
CA ASN A 142 -3.00 0.94 -6.75
C ASN A 142 -3.18 -0.57 -6.49
N LEU A 143 -2.12 -1.37 -6.61
CA LEU A 143 -2.17 -2.79 -6.25
C LEU A 143 -2.42 -2.98 -4.76
N LEU A 144 -1.73 -2.24 -3.89
CA LEU A 144 -1.96 -2.30 -2.44
C LEU A 144 -3.39 -1.87 -2.05
N ASN A 145 -3.93 -0.84 -2.72
CA ASN A 145 -5.33 -0.44 -2.56
C ASN A 145 -6.30 -1.56 -2.96
N LYS A 146 -6.07 -2.22 -4.10
CA LYS A 146 -6.88 -3.37 -4.54
C LYS A 146 -6.81 -4.54 -3.56
N LEU A 147 -5.64 -4.84 -3.01
CA LEU A 147 -5.48 -5.84 -1.94
C LEU A 147 -6.28 -5.49 -0.68
N HIS A 148 -6.36 -4.21 -0.33
CA HIS A 148 -7.19 -3.77 0.79
C HIS A 148 -8.68 -3.99 0.58
N ASN A 149 -9.16 -3.60 -0.61
CA ASN A 149 -10.58 -3.67 -0.94
C ASN A 149 -11.01 -5.13 -1.05
N SER A 150 -10.27 -5.94 -1.81
CA SER A 150 -10.54 -7.38 -1.95
C SER A 150 -10.51 -8.11 -0.61
N HIS A 151 -9.56 -7.81 0.29
CA HIS A 151 -9.57 -8.35 1.66
C HIS A 151 -10.88 -8.05 2.40
N SER A 152 -11.32 -6.79 2.35
CA SER A 152 -12.56 -6.35 3.01
C SER A 152 -13.80 -7.02 2.41
N GLU A 153 -13.83 -7.20 1.09
CA GLU A 153 -14.91 -7.90 0.39
C GLU A 153 -14.97 -9.38 0.74
N ILE A 154 -13.82 -10.08 0.74
CA ILE A 154 -13.73 -11.48 1.16
C ILE A 154 -14.29 -11.63 2.57
N PHE A 155 -13.85 -10.79 3.51
CA PHE A 155 -14.32 -10.82 4.88
C PHE A 155 -15.83 -10.64 4.96
N ASN A 156 -16.37 -9.61 4.30
CA ASN A 156 -17.79 -9.30 4.33
C ASN A 156 -18.67 -10.37 3.66
N ASN A 157 -18.18 -11.02 2.61
CA ASN A 157 -18.94 -12.01 1.85
C ASN A 157 -19.01 -13.35 2.59
N ILE A 158 -17.90 -13.78 3.20
CA ILE A 158 -17.81 -15.10 3.84
C ILE A 158 -18.26 -15.06 5.30
N SER A 159 -18.03 -13.96 6.02
CA SER A 159 -18.44 -13.84 7.43
C SER A 159 -19.94 -14.05 7.64
N LYS A 160 -20.76 -13.60 6.68
CA LYS A 160 -22.23 -13.73 6.69
C LYS A 160 -22.72 -15.18 6.57
N HIS A 161 -21.88 -16.08 6.06
CA HIS A 161 -22.25 -17.49 5.91
C HIS A 161 -22.28 -18.20 7.28
N ARG A 162 -23.40 -18.85 7.61
CA ARG A 162 -23.65 -19.41 8.95
C ARG A 162 -23.50 -20.93 9.04
N THR A 163 -23.81 -21.66 7.98
CA THR A 163 -23.99 -23.12 8.06
C THR A 163 -23.47 -23.84 6.82
N GLY A 164 -22.62 -24.85 7.02
CA GLY A 164 -22.02 -25.61 5.92
C GLY A 164 -20.81 -24.91 5.29
N LYS A 165 -20.20 -25.59 4.31
CA LYS A 165 -19.10 -25.04 3.50
C LYS A 165 -19.61 -24.49 2.17
N ILE A 166 -18.98 -23.43 1.68
CA ILE A 166 -19.26 -22.79 0.38
C ILE A 166 -18.00 -22.77 -0.49
N SER A 167 -18.15 -22.65 -1.80
CA SER A 167 -17.02 -22.27 -2.64
C SER A 167 -16.69 -20.80 -2.42
N CYS A 168 -15.41 -20.53 -2.19
CA CYS A 168 -14.86 -19.21 -1.93
C CYS A 168 -13.91 -18.73 -3.03
N LEU A 169 -13.55 -19.59 -4.00
CA LEU A 169 -12.55 -19.28 -5.01
C LEU A 169 -12.80 -17.93 -5.68
N LYS A 170 -14.04 -17.69 -6.14
CA LYS A 170 -14.42 -16.44 -6.82
C LYS A 170 -14.14 -15.19 -5.96
N GLN A 171 -14.38 -15.27 -4.66
CA GLN A 171 -14.18 -14.16 -3.73
C GLN A 171 -12.69 -13.88 -3.52
N TYR A 172 -11.86 -14.93 -3.53
CA TYR A 172 -10.42 -14.82 -3.29
C TYR A 172 -9.59 -14.52 -4.54
N THR A 173 -10.10 -14.83 -5.74
CA THR A 173 -9.37 -14.70 -7.02
C THR A 173 -8.73 -13.31 -7.18
N GLU A 174 -9.49 -12.25 -6.95
CA GLU A 174 -8.97 -10.88 -7.13
C GLU A 174 -7.80 -10.58 -6.17
N PHE A 175 -7.90 -11.00 -4.91
CA PHE A 175 -6.81 -10.81 -3.95
C PHE A 175 -5.56 -11.59 -4.39
N ILE A 176 -5.73 -12.87 -4.73
CA ILE A 176 -4.63 -13.76 -5.10
C ILE A 176 -3.92 -13.25 -6.36
N ASP A 177 -4.67 -12.90 -7.40
CA ASP A 177 -4.13 -12.39 -8.66
C ASP A 177 -3.44 -11.04 -8.48
N THR A 178 -4.01 -10.15 -7.66
CA THR A 178 -3.40 -8.86 -7.34
C THR A 178 -2.10 -9.05 -6.53
N TYR A 179 -2.10 -9.97 -5.57
CA TYR A 179 -0.93 -10.27 -4.76
C TYR A 179 0.18 -10.86 -5.63
N LYS A 180 -0.18 -11.75 -6.56
CA LYS A 180 0.74 -12.32 -7.55
C LYS A 180 1.43 -11.25 -8.39
N LYS A 181 0.69 -10.23 -8.85
CA LYS A 181 1.27 -9.07 -9.54
C LYS A 181 2.20 -8.29 -8.62
N GLY A 182 1.78 -7.98 -7.39
CA GLY A 182 2.61 -7.24 -6.43
C GLY A 182 3.92 -7.95 -6.08
N ILE A 183 3.89 -9.25 -5.78
CA ILE A 183 5.12 -9.98 -5.46
C ILE A 183 6.05 -10.10 -6.66
N SER A 184 5.53 -10.05 -7.90
CA SER A 184 6.35 -10.01 -9.12
C SER A 184 7.08 -8.68 -9.31
N GLN A 185 6.58 -7.58 -8.71
CA GLN A 185 7.21 -6.25 -8.72
C GLN A 185 8.06 -6.00 -7.46
N CYS A 186 7.93 -6.85 -6.44
CA CYS A 186 8.73 -6.77 -5.23
C CYS A 186 10.17 -7.23 -5.52
N HIS A 187 11.07 -6.26 -5.69
CA HIS A 187 12.50 -6.46 -5.97
C HIS A 187 13.37 -5.69 -4.98
N ASN A 188 14.68 -5.99 -4.96
CA ASN A 188 15.64 -5.32 -4.07
C ASN A 188 15.70 -3.80 -4.24
N ASP A 189 15.29 -3.29 -5.41
CA ASP A 189 15.27 -1.85 -5.68
C ASP A 189 13.98 -1.17 -5.16
N ASN A 190 12.98 -1.97 -4.75
CA ASN A 190 11.69 -1.49 -4.25
C ASN A 190 11.32 -2.09 -2.88
N ILE A 191 12.25 -1.96 -1.93
CA ILE A 191 12.13 -2.52 -0.57
C ILE A 191 10.89 -1.98 0.16
N ASN A 192 10.59 -0.70 -0.01
CA ASN A 192 9.46 -0.07 0.67
C ASN A 192 8.11 -0.62 0.18
N PHE A 193 7.94 -0.80 -1.13
CA PHE A 193 6.77 -1.50 -1.66
C PHE A 193 6.68 -2.94 -1.15
N CYS A 194 7.80 -3.68 -1.14
CA CYS A 194 7.85 -5.03 -0.59
C CYS A 194 7.38 -5.09 0.86
N HIS A 195 7.81 -4.14 1.70
CA HIS A 195 7.36 -4.02 3.07
C HIS A 195 5.85 -3.76 3.15
N ALA A 196 5.33 -2.85 2.33
CA ALA A 196 3.89 -2.56 2.29
C ALA A 196 3.07 -3.75 1.78
N LEU A 197 3.57 -4.50 0.79
CA LEU A 197 2.96 -5.74 0.31
C LEU A 197 2.87 -6.81 1.40
N ASN A 198 3.89 -6.90 2.27
CA ASN A 198 3.90 -7.83 3.39
C ASN A 198 2.81 -7.55 4.43
N ILE A 199 2.35 -6.30 4.57
CA ILE A 199 1.16 -5.96 5.38
C ILE A 199 -0.04 -6.79 4.88
N TYR A 200 -0.23 -6.88 3.57
CA TYR A 200 -1.34 -7.61 2.97
C TYR A 200 -1.15 -9.12 3.00
N LYS A 201 0.09 -9.61 2.89
CA LYS A 201 0.40 -11.03 3.18
C LYS A 201 -0.06 -11.41 4.59
N ASN A 202 0.16 -10.55 5.57
CA ASN A 202 -0.26 -10.80 6.95
C ASN A 202 -1.76 -10.69 7.14
N LYS A 203 -2.41 -9.66 6.58
CA LYS A 203 -3.88 -9.55 6.57
C LYS A 203 -4.54 -10.76 5.93
N TYR A 204 -3.95 -11.30 4.87
CA TYR A 204 -4.45 -12.52 4.24
C TYR A 204 -4.49 -13.70 5.22
N LYS A 205 -3.49 -13.85 6.10
CA LYS A 205 -3.48 -14.90 7.13
C LYS A 205 -4.60 -14.74 8.17
N GLU A 206 -5.16 -13.53 8.34
CA GLU A 206 -6.30 -13.30 9.23
C GLU A 206 -7.59 -13.90 8.65
N ILE A 207 -7.68 -13.98 7.32
CA ILE A 207 -8.85 -14.51 6.60
C ILE A 207 -8.65 -15.92 6.04
N TYR A 208 -7.39 -16.38 5.98
CA TYR A 208 -6.99 -17.67 5.43
C TYR A 208 -6.09 -18.44 6.39
N GLY A 209 -6.47 -19.69 6.70
CA GLY A 209 -5.78 -20.58 7.62
C GLY A 209 -6.72 -21.19 8.65
N THR A 210 -6.16 -21.91 9.61
CA THR A 210 -6.91 -22.56 10.70
C THR A 210 -7.58 -21.52 11.59
N ASN A 211 -8.83 -21.76 11.97
CA ASN A 211 -9.66 -20.87 12.79
C ASN A 211 -9.94 -19.51 12.13
N SER A 212 -9.89 -19.44 10.80
CA SER A 212 -10.20 -18.23 10.04
C SER A 212 -11.50 -18.39 9.25
N ILE A 213 -11.94 -17.34 8.57
CA ILE A 213 -13.14 -17.41 7.73
C ILE A 213 -13.00 -18.41 6.57
N SER A 214 -11.77 -18.80 6.17
CA SER A 214 -11.54 -19.83 5.17
C SER A 214 -11.99 -21.23 5.60
N ASP A 215 -12.21 -21.50 6.89
CA ASP A 215 -12.74 -22.79 7.36
C ASP A 215 -14.16 -23.07 6.83
N LYS A 216 -14.86 -21.99 6.46
CA LYS A 216 -16.17 -22.04 5.80
C LYS A 216 -16.07 -22.37 4.31
N CYS A 217 -14.85 -22.49 3.76
CA CYS A 217 -14.61 -22.73 2.34
C CYS A 217 -14.42 -24.23 2.06
N SER A 218 -15.11 -24.74 1.04
CA SER A 218 -14.94 -26.13 0.56
C SER A 218 -13.67 -26.29 -0.29
N ASP A 219 -13.15 -25.20 -0.82
CA ASP A 219 -12.04 -25.08 -1.77
C ASP A 219 -10.81 -24.40 -1.16
N ALA A 220 -10.66 -24.44 0.17
CA ALA A 220 -9.60 -23.75 0.91
C ALA A 220 -8.17 -24.09 0.43
N ASP A 221 -7.94 -25.31 -0.05
CA ASP A 221 -6.61 -25.71 -0.55
C ASP A 221 -6.17 -24.93 -1.81
N LEU A 222 -7.12 -24.42 -2.59
CA LEU A 222 -6.88 -23.66 -3.82
C LEU A 222 -6.63 -22.17 -3.56
N LEU A 223 -6.85 -21.70 -2.33
CA LEU A 223 -6.79 -20.28 -2.00
C LEU A 223 -5.38 -19.85 -1.56
N LYS A 224 -4.41 -20.77 -1.48
CA LYS A 224 -3.05 -20.47 -1.01
C LYS A 224 -2.43 -19.33 -1.81
N LEU A 225 -1.88 -18.33 -1.10
CA LEU A 225 -1.13 -17.27 -1.77
C LEU A 225 0.13 -17.83 -2.45
N PRO A 226 0.44 -17.38 -3.67
CA PRO A 226 1.66 -17.78 -4.34
C PRO A 226 2.89 -17.25 -3.60
N THR A 227 3.93 -18.06 -3.56
CA THR A 227 5.25 -17.65 -3.09
C THR A 227 6.10 -17.12 -4.25
N TYR A 228 7.24 -16.52 -3.93
CA TYR A 228 8.22 -16.13 -4.95
C TYR A 228 8.70 -17.34 -5.78
N LYS A 229 8.84 -18.51 -5.14
CA LYS A 229 9.22 -19.76 -5.82
C LYS A 229 8.15 -20.22 -6.81
N ASP A 230 6.88 -20.05 -6.48
CA ASP A 230 5.78 -20.46 -7.35
C ASP A 230 5.75 -19.62 -8.62
N ILE A 231 5.96 -18.31 -8.50
CA ILE A 231 6.02 -17.39 -9.64
C ILE A 231 7.25 -17.63 -10.51
N ALA A 232 8.41 -17.86 -9.88
CA ALA A 232 9.61 -18.22 -10.63
C ALA A 232 9.40 -19.52 -11.44
N ARG A 233 8.74 -20.53 -10.85
CA ARG A 233 8.43 -21.79 -11.52
C ARG A 233 7.46 -21.61 -12.68
N GLU A 234 6.35 -20.90 -12.48
CA GLU A 234 5.39 -20.62 -13.55
C GLU A 234 6.05 -19.90 -14.72
N ASN A 235 6.87 -18.89 -14.45
CA ASN A 235 7.62 -18.18 -15.48
C ASN A 235 8.56 -19.14 -16.23
N CYS A 236 9.32 -19.99 -15.54
CA CYS A 236 10.13 -21.03 -16.19
C CYS A 236 9.29 -21.95 -17.09
N THR A 237 8.11 -22.38 -16.65
CA THR A 237 7.22 -23.23 -17.47
C THR A 237 6.60 -22.50 -18.67
N LEU A 238 6.49 -21.18 -18.62
CA LEU A 238 6.10 -20.34 -19.77
C LEU A 238 7.28 -20.16 -20.74
N PHE A 239 8.50 -19.99 -20.22
CA PHE A 239 9.73 -19.88 -21.03
C PHE A 239 10.11 -21.18 -21.74
N GLU A 240 9.81 -22.34 -21.17
CA GLU A 240 9.94 -23.63 -21.86
C GLU A 240 8.97 -23.77 -23.06
N LYS A 241 7.94 -22.92 -23.14
CA LYS A 241 6.97 -22.88 -24.23
C LYS A 241 7.23 -21.78 -25.27
N GLU A 242 8.15 -20.84 -25.01
CA GLU A 242 8.39 -19.64 -25.85
C GLU A 242 9.78 -19.57 -26.56
N ASP A 243 10.48 -20.71 -26.68
CA ASP A 243 11.58 -20.97 -27.63
C ASP A 243 13.00 -20.40 -27.39
N GLU A 244 13.94 -21.21 -27.86
CA GLU A 244 15.40 -21.12 -28.02
C GLU A 244 16.03 -19.82 -28.57
N LYS A 245 15.30 -18.71 -28.75
CA LYS A 245 15.86 -17.53 -29.43
C LYS A 245 15.52 -16.24 -28.70
N ASN A 246 16.57 -15.61 -28.15
CA ASN A 246 16.69 -14.17 -27.82
C ASN A 246 16.68 -13.76 -26.33
N PHE A 247 17.50 -14.41 -25.51
CA PHE A 247 17.72 -14.09 -24.08
C PHE A 247 18.57 -12.84 -23.76
N VAL A 248 18.89 -11.96 -24.72
CA VAL A 248 19.94 -10.94 -24.50
C VAL A 248 19.42 -9.57 -24.04
N PHE A 249 18.13 -9.23 -24.22
CA PHE A 249 17.70 -7.82 -24.12
C PHE A 249 16.51 -7.49 -23.22
N THR A 250 15.90 -8.44 -22.49
CA THR A 250 14.81 -8.10 -21.55
C THR A 250 15.33 -7.68 -20.17
N PRO A 251 14.59 -6.84 -19.42
CA PRO A 251 14.92 -6.50 -18.03
C PRO A 251 15.09 -7.74 -17.14
N LEU A 252 14.24 -8.77 -17.33
CA LEU A 252 14.40 -10.07 -16.67
C LEU A 252 15.66 -10.83 -17.13
N GLY A 253 16.06 -10.71 -18.39
CA GLY A 253 17.31 -11.31 -18.90
C GLY A 253 18.56 -10.72 -18.23
N LYS A 254 18.56 -9.42 -17.92
CA LYS A 254 19.62 -8.78 -17.12
C LYS A 254 19.65 -9.30 -15.67
N TRP A 255 18.48 -9.55 -15.07
CA TRP A 255 18.37 -10.13 -13.72
C TRP A 255 18.90 -11.57 -13.63
N ILE A 256 18.60 -12.42 -14.62
CA ILE A 256 19.14 -13.79 -14.65
C ILE A 256 20.67 -13.78 -14.85
N ARG A 257 21.19 -12.84 -15.65
CA ARG A 257 22.64 -12.74 -15.91
C ARG A 257 23.43 -12.27 -14.69
N SER A 258 22.88 -11.37 -13.86
CA SER A 258 23.56 -10.90 -12.64
C SER A 258 23.69 -11.97 -11.54
N LYS A 259 22.96 -13.09 -11.66
CA LYS A 259 22.99 -14.22 -10.71
C LYS A 259 23.93 -15.37 -11.11
N LYS A 260 24.49 -15.37 -12.33
CA LYS A 260 25.50 -16.37 -12.75
C LYS A 260 26.91 -15.86 -12.42
N VAL A 261 27.36 -16.08 -11.19
CA VAL A 261 28.80 -16.08 -10.86
C VAL A 261 29.40 -17.43 -11.30
N PRO A 262 30.59 -17.50 -11.93
CA PRO A 262 31.18 -18.76 -12.35
C PRO A 262 31.68 -19.52 -11.12
N ASN A 263 31.28 -20.78 -10.97
CA ASN A 263 31.91 -21.71 -10.03
C ASN A 263 33.39 -21.91 -10.41
N LYS A 264 34.32 -21.47 -9.56
CA LYS A 264 35.63 -22.11 -9.36
C LYS A 264 36.05 -22.01 -7.90
N GLU A 265 36.46 -23.15 -7.37
CA GLU A 265 37.02 -23.36 -6.04
C GLU A 265 38.21 -22.42 -5.74
N ALA A 266 38.23 -21.85 -4.54
CA ALA A 266 39.45 -21.61 -3.76
C ALA A 266 39.08 -21.24 -2.31
N HIS A 267 39.61 -22.00 -1.36
CA HIS A 267 39.61 -21.70 0.07
C HIS A 267 40.34 -20.38 0.38
N ASN A 268 39.79 -19.53 1.25
CA ASN A 268 40.38 -19.09 2.53
C ASN A 268 39.70 -17.83 3.09
N ASN A 269 39.50 -17.85 4.41
CA ASN A 269 38.90 -16.84 5.27
C ASN A 269 39.46 -15.42 5.06
N ILE A 270 38.58 -14.41 4.96
CA ILE A 270 38.70 -13.13 5.71
C ILE A 270 37.28 -12.64 6.07
N TYR A 271 37.04 -12.50 7.37
CA TYR A 271 35.86 -11.87 7.95
C TYR A 271 35.90 -10.36 7.67
N GLY A 272 34.86 -9.83 7.02
CA GLY A 272 34.63 -8.41 6.75
C GLY A 272 33.17 -8.05 6.96
N LYS A 273 32.83 -7.83 8.22
CA LYS A 273 31.58 -7.35 8.84
C LYS A 273 30.62 -6.54 7.94
N ASN A 274 29.33 -6.90 8.07
CA ASN A 274 28.09 -6.16 7.81
C ASN A 274 27.47 -6.23 6.41
N ASP A 275 26.95 -7.41 6.06
CA ASP A 275 25.76 -7.52 5.21
C ASP A 275 24.80 -8.53 5.84
N HIS A 276 23.86 -8.05 6.65
CA HIS A 276 22.69 -8.85 7.03
C HIS A 276 21.76 -8.92 5.81
N SER A 277 22.08 -9.86 4.92
CA SER A 277 21.24 -10.31 3.84
C SER A 277 19.91 -10.85 4.39
N PHE A 278 18.79 -10.21 4.05
CA PHE A 278 17.42 -10.66 4.33
C PHE A 278 17.00 -11.96 3.58
N LEU A 279 17.97 -12.81 3.24
CA LEU A 279 17.75 -14.10 2.58
C LEU A 279 17.83 -15.28 3.55
N ASN A 280 17.72 -15.06 4.87
CA ASN A 280 17.33 -16.13 5.78
C ASN A 280 15.83 -16.39 5.63
N THR A 281 15.56 -17.35 4.76
CA THR A 281 14.37 -18.20 4.71
C THR A 281 13.81 -18.49 6.11
N SER A 282 12.64 -17.94 6.44
CA SER A 282 11.76 -18.50 7.47
C SER A 282 10.75 -19.49 6.88
N ASP A 283 10.91 -19.90 5.62
CA ASP A 283 10.08 -20.93 4.98
C ASP A 283 10.46 -22.36 5.43
N ASN A 284 11.16 -22.50 6.57
CA ASN A 284 11.52 -23.78 7.16
C ASN A 284 11.28 -23.74 8.68
N GLU A 285 10.01 -23.59 9.08
CA GLU A 285 9.55 -24.22 10.32
C GLU A 285 8.78 -25.48 9.92
N SER A 286 9.48 -26.60 9.98
CA SER A 286 8.86 -27.91 10.07
C SER A 286 7.97 -27.91 11.31
N ILE A 287 6.65 -27.95 11.11
CA ILE A 287 5.69 -28.28 12.17
C ILE A 287 5.98 -29.73 12.57
N ASN A 288 6.80 -29.90 13.60
CA ASN A 288 6.84 -31.13 14.36
C ASN A 288 5.63 -31.09 15.30
N MET A 289 4.56 -31.78 14.91
CA MET A 289 3.57 -32.26 15.85
C MET A 289 4.28 -33.20 16.82
N ASN A 290 4.27 -32.86 18.10
CA ASN A 290 4.24 -33.83 19.19
C ASN A 290 3.57 -33.18 20.39
N ASP A 291 2.70 -33.99 20.97
CA ASP A 291 1.67 -33.67 21.93
C ASP A 291 2.16 -33.21 23.32
N ASP A 292 1.17 -32.77 24.09
CA ASP A 292 1.02 -32.85 25.56
C ASP A 292 1.29 -31.59 26.42
N PRO A 293 0.55 -31.40 27.55
CA PRO A 293 -0.62 -30.52 27.55
C PRO A 293 -0.67 -29.55 28.76
N TYR A 294 -1.61 -28.59 28.72
CA TYR A 294 -2.07 -27.71 29.82
C TYR A 294 -1.04 -27.02 30.74
N HIS A 295 -1.04 -25.68 30.77
CA HIS A 295 -1.18 -24.90 32.03
C HIS A 295 -1.50 -23.43 31.71
N ILE A 296 -2.79 -23.11 31.72
CA ILE A 296 -3.31 -21.75 31.79
C ILE A 296 -3.44 -21.41 33.28
N SER A 297 -2.71 -20.42 33.77
CA SER A 297 -3.02 -19.79 35.06
C SER A 297 -3.77 -18.47 34.83
N TYR A 298 -5.07 -18.54 35.07
CA TYR A 298 -5.97 -17.40 35.23
C TYR A 298 -5.50 -16.54 36.41
N ASN A 299 -5.43 -15.22 36.24
CA ASN A 299 -5.52 -14.28 37.36
C ASN A 299 -6.60 -13.26 37.03
N SER A 300 -7.74 -13.42 37.70
CA SER A 300 -8.88 -12.51 37.71
C SER A 300 -8.93 -11.80 39.07
N MET A 301 -8.90 -10.46 39.00
CA MET A 301 -9.43 -9.41 39.89
C MET A 301 -9.25 -9.47 41.43
N GLY A 302 -8.92 -8.29 41.97
CA GLY A 302 -9.26 -7.90 43.34
C GLY A 302 -9.26 -6.37 43.48
N ASN A 303 -10.44 -5.82 43.81
CA ASN A 303 -10.68 -4.41 44.17
C ASN A 303 -9.79 -3.94 45.33
N LEU A 304 -9.38 -2.67 45.26
CA LEU A 304 -9.44 -1.68 46.36
C LEU A 304 -9.19 -0.27 45.81
#